data_AF-A0A7R9ZFA1-F1
#
_entry.id   AF-A0A7R9ZFA1-F1
#
_cell.length_a   1.000
_cell.length_b   1.000
_cell.length_c   1.000
_cell.angle_alpha   90.00
_cell.angle_beta   90.00
_cell.angle_gamma   90.00
#
_symmetry.space_group_name_H-M   'P 1'
#
loop_
_entity.id
_entity.type
_entity.pdbx_description
1 polymer ?
#
loop_
_entity_poly.entity_id
_entity_poly.type
_entity_poly.pdbx_seq_one_letter_code
_entity_poly.pdbx_strand_id
1 'polypeptide(L)'
;PDRDANKRLKKKLMKEGVAMAKKFLENTLGLDVSIVDVEIVVGNEDILDSTGLVASCFLDAGCNAIVVDGMALKALDAARLPKERMVAHFHGLPKSEDIANASELASTISVHLQEFGGVEDIVN
;
A
#
# COMPACT_ATOMS: atom_id res chain seq x y z
N PRO A 1 -19.42 -19.86 18.68
CA PRO A 1 -19.41 -18.38 18.48
C PRO A 1 -20.50 -17.96 17.49
N ASP A 2 -21.35 -17.01 17.89
CA ASP A 2 -22.46 -16.51 17.07
C ASP A 2 -21.91 -15.76 15.84
N ARG A 3 -22.12 -16.33 14.63
CA ARG A 3 -21.56 -15.80 13.37
C ARG A 3 -22.07 -14.38 13.08
N ASP A 4 -23.29 -14.06 13.51
CA ASP A 4 -23.89 -12.76 13.26
C ASP A 4 -23.29 -11.67 14.16
N ALA A 5 -22.96 -12.00 15.41
CA ALA A 5 -22.26 -11.09 16.31
C ALA A 5 -20.86 -10.73 15.77
N ASN A 6 -20.11 -11.71 15.27
CA ASN A 6 -18.79 -11.48 14.67
C ASN A 6 -18.87 -10.64 13.40
N LYS A 7 -19.87 -10.86 12.55
CA LYS A 7 -20.07 -10.06 11.33
C LYS A 7 -20.39 -8.60 11.64
N ARG A 8 -21.24 -8.36 12.64
CA ARG A 8 -21.57 -7.00 13.12
C ARG A 8 -20.36 -6.30 13.71
N LEU A 9 -19.58 -7.01 14.53
CA LEU A 9 -18.35 -6.49 15.11
C LEU A 9 -17.33 -6.10 14.04
N LYS A 10 -17.07 -6.99 13.06
CA LYS A 10 -16.18 -6.69 11.94
C LYS A 10 -16.61 -5.43 11.17
N LYS A 11 -17.90 -5.30 10.88
CA LYS A 11 -18.43 -4.11 10.18
C LYS A 11 -18.26 -2.84 11.01
N LYS A 12 -18.44 -2.91 12.33
CA LYS A 12 -18.23 -1.78 13.23
C LYS A 12 -16.76 -1.36 13.24
N LEU A 13 -15.85 -2.31 13.42
CA LEU A 13 -14.40 -2.06 13.43
C LEU A 13 -13.90 -1.49 12.10
N MET A 14 -14.42 -1.95 10.96
CA MET A 14 -14.08 -1.36 9.67
C MET A 14 -14.50 0.11 9.58
N LYS A 15 -15.72 0.46 10.02
CA LYS A 15 -16.16 1.87 10.01
C LYS A 15 -15.28 2.75 10.89
N GLU A 16 -14.90 2.24 12.06
CA GLU A 16 -13.97 2.94 12.96
C GLU A 16 -12.59 3.07 12.32
N GLY A 17 -12.09 2.02 11.66
CA GLY A 17 -10.83 2.03 10.91
C GLY A 17 -10.81 3.07 9.80
N VAL A 18 -11.85 3.15 8.98
CA VAL A 18 -11.99 4.18 7.92
C VAL A 18 -12.02 5.59 8.51
N ALA A 19 -12.77 5.79 9.60
CA ALA A 19 -12.82 7.08 10.28
C ALA A 19 -11.44 7.50 10.84
N MET A 20 -10.67 6.54 11.38
CA MET A 20 -9.32 6.78 11.86
C MET A 20 -8.35 7.09 10.71
N ALA A 21 -8.41 6.35 9.60
CA ALA A 21 -7.60 6.60 8.41
C ALA A 21 -7.88 8.00 7.85
N LYS A 22 -9.15 8.38 7.73
CA LYS A 22 -9.56 9.72 7.29
C LYS A 22 -9.04 10.80 8.23
N LYS A 23 -9.22 10.62 9.54
CA LYS A 23 -8.70 11.56 10.55
C LYS A 23 -7.18 11.70 10.50
N PHE A 24 -6.46 10.59 10.26
CA PHE A 24 -5.01 10.61 10.13
C PHE A 24 -4.58 11.43 8.89
N LEU A 25 -5.21 11.19 7.75
CA LEU A 25 -4.94 11.94 6.51
C LEU A 25 -5.19 13.44 6.71
N GLU A 26 -6.38 13.81 7.19
CA GLU A 26 -6.79 15.21 7.32
C GLU A 26 -6.05 15.94 8.43
N ASN A 27 -5.95 15.34 9.63
CA ASN A 27 -5.48 16.06 10.81
C ASN A 27 -3.99 15.89 11.08
N THR A 28 -3.42 14.73 10.76
CA THR A 28 -2.00 14.46 11.01
C THR A 28 -1.15 14.87 9.81
N LEU A 29 -1.57 14.48 8.60
CA LEU A 29 -0.82 14.78 7.38
C LEU A 29 -1.27 16.08 6.70
N GLY A 30 -2.42 16.65 7.10
CA GLY A 30 -2.95 17.86 6.46
C GLY A 30 -3.41 17.63 5.02
N LEU A 31 -3.75 16.40 4.66
CA LEU A 31 -4.11 15.99 3.31
C LEU A 31 -5.63 15.88 3.16
N ASP A 32 -6.18 16.62 2.20
CA ASP A 32 -7.56 16.47 1.77
C ASP A 32 -7.63 15.57 0.52
N VAL A 33 -7.95 14.30 0.74
CA VAL A 33 -8.07 13.28 -0.31
C VAL A 33 -9.22 13.51 -1.29
N SER A 34 -10.08 14.51 -1.07
CA SER A 34 -11.08 14.92 -2.08
C SER A 34 -10.52 15.87 -3.13
N ILE A 35 -9.34 16.45 -2.86
CA ILE A 35 -8.69 17.46 -3.70
C ILE A 35 -7.39 16.92 -4.30
N VAL A 36 -6.66 16.08 -3.56
CA VAL A 36 -5.39 15.51 -3.99
C VAL A 36 -5.43 13.98 -4.10
N ASP A 37 -4.80 13.47 -5.16
CA ASP A 37 -4.58 12.03 -5.30
C ASP A 37 -3.48 11.58 -4.34
N VAL A 38 -3.85 10.78 -3.35
CA VAL A 38 -2.92 10.28 -2.33
C VAL A 38 -2.64 8.80 -2.57
N GLU A 39 -1.37 8.49 -2.73
CA GLU A 39 -0.85 7.13 -2.63
C GLU A 39 -0.20 6.95 -1.26
N ILE A 40 -0.55 5.88 -0.55
CA ILE A 40 -0.03 5.64 0.81
C ILE A 40 0.77 4.36 0.87
N VAL A 41 1.97 4.47 1.43
CA VAL A 41 2.83 3.31 1.73
C VAL A 41 2.31 2.64 3.00
N VAL A 42 2.04 1.34 2.91
CA VAL A 42 1.63 0.52 4.05
C VAL A 42 2.67 -0.57 4.27
N GLY A 43 3.11 -0.74 5.51
CA GLY A 43 4.08 -1.76 5.88
C GLY A 43 3.58 -3.17 5.56
N ASN A 44 4.48 -4.02 5.05
CA ASN A 44 4.16 -5.40 4.70
C ASN A 44 3.56 -6.17 5.89
N GLU A 45 4.14 -5.99 7.08
CA GLU A 45 3.68 -6.64 8.31
C GLU A 45 2.26 -6.18 8.69
N ASP A 46 1.95 -4.89 8.59
CA ASP A 46 0.60 -4.37 8.88
C ASP A 46 -0.45 -4.97 7.94
N ILE A 47 -0.09 -5.20 6.67
CA ILE A 47 -0.97 -5.86 5.70
C ILE A 47 -1.18 -7.33 6.08
N LEU A 48 -0.11 -8.04 6.42
CA LEU A 48 -0.17 -9.47 6.77
C LEU A 48 -0.96 -9.68 8.06
N ASP A 49 -0.64 -8.94 9.12
CA ASP A 49 -1.28 -9.04 10.43
C ASP A 49 -2.77 -8.66 10.37
N SER A 50 -3.11 -7.66 9.56
CA SER A 50 -4.50 -7.23 9.40
C SER A 50 -5.25 -7.95 8.28
N THR A 51 -4.61 -8.85 7.53
CA THR A 51 -5.15 -9.45 6.30
C THR A 51 -5.70 -8.40 5.33
N GLY A 52 -4.94 -7.32 5.10
CA GLY A 52 -5.28 -6.24 4.18
C GLY A 52 -6.35 -5.26 4.67
N LEU A 53 -6.84 -5.40 5.91
CA LEU A 53 -7.88 -4.51 6.45
C LEU A 53 -7.39 -3.07 6.60
N VAL A 54 -6.13 -2.86 7.00
CA VAL A 54 -5.54 -1.51 7.13
C VAL A 54 -5.48 -0.83 5.77
N ALA A 55 -4.97 -1.52 4.76
CA ALA A 55 -4.90 -1.05 3.37
C ALA A 55 -6.30 -0.71 2.82
N SER A 56 -7.29 -1.57 3.09
CA SER A 56 -8.69 -1.34 2.69
C SER A 56 -9.25 -0.07 3.34
N CYS A 57 -8.94 0.19 4.61
CA CYS A 57 -9.45 1.38 5.31
C CYS A 57 -8.93 2.68 4.70
N PHE A 58 -7.67 2.70 4.23
CA PHE A 58 -7.11 3.88 3.56
C PHE A 58 -7.72 4.12 2.18
N LEU A 59 -7.97 3.07 1.40
CA LEU A 59 -8.70 3.21 0.13
C LEU A 59 -10.12 3.74 0.35
N ASP A 60 -10.85 3.16 1.30
CA ASP A 60 -12.20 3.59 1.67
C ASP A 60 -12.21 5.02 2.25
N ALA A 61 -11.11 5.48 2.85
CA ALA A 61 -10.96 6.84 3.33
C ALA A 61 -10.73 7.86 2.21
N GLY A 62 -10.36 7.42 1.00
CA GLY A 62 -10.20 8.24 -0.19
C GLY A 62 -8.82 8.17 -0.85
N CYS A 63 -7.86 7.40 -0.33
CA CYS A 63 -6.57 7.24 -1.00
C CYS A 63 -6.73 6.62 -2.39
N ASN A 64 -6.01 7.15 -3.37
CA ASN A 64 -6.03 6.65 -4.74
C ASN A 64 -5.42 5.26 -4.84
N ALA A 65 -4.27 5.00 -4.23
CA ALA A 65 -3.65 3.67 -4.28
C ALA A 65 -2.92 3.32 -2.98
N ILE A 66 -2.73 2.01 -2.78
CA ILE A 66 -1.87 1.47 -1.73
C ILE A 66 -0.55 1.06 -2.35
N VAL A 67 0.53 1.59 -1.79
CA VAL A 67 1.89 1.28 -2.16
C VAL A 67 2.44 0.22 -1.22
N VAL A 68 2.92 -0.87 -1.78
CA VAL A 68 3.48 -2.02 -1.07
C VAL A 68 4.83 -2.36 -1.68
N ASP A 69 5.74 -2.92 -0.89
CA ASP A 69 7.02 -3.43 -1.41
C ASP A 69 6.77 -4.49 -2.50
N GLY A 70 7.34 -4.26 -3.68
CA GLY A 70 7.21 -5.14 -4.85
C GLY A 70 7.85 -6.51 -4.66
N MET A 71 8.79 -6.66 -3.73
CA MET A 71 9.38 -7.95 -3.36
C MET A 71 8.49 -8.72 -2.37
N ALA A 72 7.55 -8.05 -1.70
CA ALA A 72 6.68 -8.65 -0.69
C ALA A 72 5.39 -9.23 -1.30
N LEU A 73 5.53 -10.21 -2.19
CA LEU A 73 4.41 -10.83 -2.92
C LEU A 73 3.29 -11.36 -2.00
N LYS A 74 3.65 -11.86 -0.81
CA LYS A 74 2.67 -12.31 0.19
C LYS A 74 1.83 -11.17 0.72
N ALA A 75 2.42 -10.00 0.95
CA ALA A 75 1.69 -8.82 1.40
C ALA A 75 0.80 -8.29 0.29
N LEU A 76 1.30 -8.23 -0.95
CA LEU A 76 0.49 -7.87 -2.13
C LEU A 76 -0.74 -8.77 -2.29
N ASP A 77 -0.59 -10.08 -2.16
CA ASP A 77 -1.72 -11.02 -2.24
C ASP A 77 -2.67 -10.90 -1.01
N ALA A 78 -2.10 -10.77 0.20
CA ALA A 78 -2.87 -10.63 1.43
C ALA A 78 -3.66 -9.32 1.52
N ALA A 79 -3.25 -8.27 0.80
CA ALA A 79 -3.97 -7.01 0.72
C ALA A 79 -5.39 -7.20 0.17
N ARG A 80 -5.57 -8.16 -0.76
CA ARG A 80 -6.85 -8.48 -1.41
C ARG A 80 -7.56 -7.26 -2.00
N LEU A 81 -6.77 -6.33 -2.52
CA LEU A 81 -7.24 -5.09 -3.13
C LEU A 81 -7.40 -5.26 -4.65
N PRO A 82 -8.21 -4.41 -5.30
CA PRO A 82 -8.21 -4.31 -6.76
C PRO A 82 -6.79 -3.96 -7.25
N LYS A 83 -6.33 -4.68 -8.27
CA LYS A 83 -4.99 -4.54 -8.84
C LYS A 83 -4.71 -3.12 -9.33
N GLU A 84 -5.74 -2.44 -9.82
CA GLU A 84 -5.73 -1.05 -10.30
C GLU A 84 -5.45 -0.03 -9.18
N ARG A 85 -5.68 -0.44 -7.92
CA ARG A 85 -5.51 0.39 -6.72
C ARG A 85 -4.27 -0.01 -5.92
N MET A 86 -3.41 -0.84 -6.49
CA MET A 86 -2.20 -1.34 -5.86
C MET A 86 -0.97 -1.00 -6.70
N VAL A 87 0.04 -0.46 -6.03
CA VAL A 87 1.34 -0.09 -6.60
C VAL A 87 2.41 -0.97 -5.95
N ALA A 88 3.13 -1.74 -6.76
CA ALA A 88 4.30 -2.47 -6.31
C ALA A 88 5.54 -1.57 -6.43
N HIS A 89 6.16 -1.26 -5.30
CA HIS A 89 7.29 -0.35 -5.21
C HIS A 89 8.60 -1.09 -4.95
N PHE A 90 9.61 -0.85 -5.78
CA PHE A 90 10.93 -1.45 -5.67
C PHE A 90 11.97 -0.41 -5.26
N HIS A 91 12.76 -0.74 -4.23
CA HIS A 91 13.95 0.00 -3.86
C HIS A 91 15.15 -0.54 -4.65
N GLY A 92 15.64 0.24 -5.61
CA GLY A 92 16.67 -0.18 -6.55
C GLY A 92 16.11 -0.91 -7.79
N LEU A 93 17.01 -1.34 -8.67
CA LEU A 93 16.66 -2.05 -9.92
C LEU A 93 16.19 -3.48 -9.63
N PRO A 94 14.90 -3.81 -9.83
CA PRO A 94 14.41 -5.17 -9.67
C PRO A 94 14.82 -6.05 -10.85
N LYS A 95 14.86 -7.37 -10.63
CA LYS A 95 15.04 -8.31 -11.74
C LYS A 95 13.74 -8.41 -12.55
N SER A 96 13.85 -8.83 -13.81
CA SER A 96 12.68 -9.02 -14.67
C SER A 96 11.65 -9.99 -14.08
N GLU A 97 12.10 -11.02 -13.36
CA GLU A 97 11.22 -11.97 -12.67
C GLU A 97 10.44 -11.32 -11.52
N ASP A 98 11.10 -10.46 -10.74
CA ASP A 98 10.45 -9.74 -9.63
C ASP A 98 9.35 -8.81 -10.16
N ILE A 99 9.62 -8.11 -11.27
CA ILE A 99 8.63 -7.28 -11.97
C ILE A 99 7.47 -8.14 -12.46
N ALA A 100 7.76 -9.26 -13.11
CA ALA A 100 6.72 -10.14 -13.65
C ALA A 100 5.78 -10.63 -12.53
N ASN A 101 6.33 -11.13 -11.43
CA ASN A 101 5.56 -11.62 -10.29
C ASN A 101 4.73 -10.50 -9.64
N ALA A 102 5.32 -9.34 -9.38
CA ALA A 102 4.59 -8.21 -8.81
C ALA A 102 3.50 -7.69 -9.75
N SER A 103 3.76 -7.72 -11.07
CA SER A 103 2.80 -7.29 -12.09
C SER A 103 1.60 -8.22 -12.22
N GLU A 104 1.61 -9.43 -11.64
CA GLU A 104 0.40 -10.25 -11.55
C GLU A 104 -0.58 -9.68 -10.53
N LEU A 105 -0.08 -9.07 -9.45
CA LEU A 105 -0.84 -8.59 -8.30
C LEU A 105 -1.11 -7.09 -8.33
N ALA A 106 -0.18 -6.28 -8.85
CA ALA A 106 -0.28 -4.82 -8.95
C ALA A 106 -0.32 -4.35 -10.41
N SER A 107 -1.11 -3.30 -10.69
CA SER A 107 -1.21 -2.71 -12.03
C SER A 107 -0.08 -1.74 -12.33
N THR A 108 0.44 -1.11 -11.28
CA THR A 108 1.45 -0.06 -11.36
C THR A 108 2.73 -0.54 -10.70
N ILE A 109 3.84 -0.39 -11.40
CA ILE A 109 5.18 -0.68 -10.90
C ILE A 109 5.90 0.64 -10.71
N SER A 110 6.38 0.87 -9.49
CA SER A 110 7.17 2.04 -9.11
C SER A 110 8.59 1.58 -8.77
N VAL A 111 9.61 2.26 -9.31
CA VAL A 111 11.01 1.92 -9.06
C VAL A 111 11.71 3.18 -8.57
N HIS A 112 12.26 3.12 -7.37
CA HIS A 112 13.07 4.20 -6.83
C HIS A 112 14.56 3.88 -6.99
N LEU A 113 15.25 4.65 -7.83
CA LEU A 113 16.69 4.57 -8.02
C LEU A 113 17.35 5.56 -7.06
N GLN A 114 18.11 5.07 -6.08
CA GLN A 114 19.03 5.95 -5.34
C GLN A 114 20.18 6.34 -6.28
N GLU A 115 20.53 7.64 -6.28
CA GLU A 115 21.60 8.19 -7.10
C GLU A 115 22.91 7.41 -6.92
N PHE A 116 23.59 7.12 -8.04
CA PHE A 116 24.96 6.63 -8.01
C PHE A 116 25.85 7.74 -7.42
N GLY A 117 26.20 7.61 -6.14
CA GLY A 117 27.31 8.37 -5.57
C GLY A 117 28.61 7.99 -6.29
N GLY A 118 29.22 8.97 -6.96
CA GLY A 118 30.61 8.90 -7.44
C GLY A 118 30.78 8.80 -8.95
N VAL A 119 30.74 9.95 -9.64
CA VAL A 119 31.31 10.12 -10.99
C VAL A 119 32.79 10.60 -10.89
N GLU A 120 33.46 10.40 -9.75
CA GLU A 120 34.81 10.96 -9.53
C GLU A 120 35.99 10.06 -9.95
N ASP A 121 35.79 8.81 -10.38
CA ASP A 121 36.91 7.88 -10.68
C ASP A 121 37.06 7.45 -12.15
N ILE A 122 36.45 8.14 -13.12
CA ILE A 122 36.59 7.79 -14.56
C ILE A 122 37.45 8.80 -15.35
N VAL A 123 37.98 9.83 -14.70
CA VAL A 123 38.92 10.77 -15.34
C VAL A 123 40.20 10.89 -14.52
N ASN A 124 41.06 9.88 -14.62
CA ASN A 124 42.51 10.02 -14.48
C ASN A 124 43.24 8.99 -15.35
#